data_AF-D8GQ33-F1
#
_entry.id   AF-D8GQ33-F1
#
_cell.length_a   1.000
_cell.length_b   1.000
_cell.length_c   1.000
_cell.angle_alpha   90.00
_cell.angle_beta   90.00
_cell.angle_gamma   90.00
#
_symmetry.space_group_name_H-M   'P 1'
#
loop_
_entity.id
_entity.type
_entity.pdbx_description
1 polymer ?
#
loop_
_entity_poly.entity_id
_entity_poly.type
_entity_poly.pdbx_seq_one_letter_code
_entity_poly.pdbx_strand_id
1 'polypeptide(L)'
;MFMENAKGKIKLGIYGIGLLMMGVIGISSSLSTIGAKFPEASQTMIQNLISIPCIVIIPTTIVVGKLMQTISKKNIALAGIIIFLIGGAAPAFMTSFTTILVMRGILGVGIGICQVVSTAIVADNFSGVEQQKVQGTLQASQMAGAAIMVFAGGWLTEVRWNYVFFVHLLAIISLILVATMVPNTKPEKMTTTGDAQKTKLTSATWGWVIFMFILFISVQVYSISLSFLVTEKNLGTAADSGLGLAFFAIGGIIMGLLYGSLAKRTKNCAVAVGCLMLVVAYVVIAFANSMIVCHIGSILVGMAVSAALPGIFINTGMSVDGFSAGMAISVVTCAQNFGQFCCPYIINPIAASISGGRGVNFMCFIIGAVVAAALTILMLAWGVKKNRQVI
;
A
#
# COMPACT_ATOMS: atom_id res chain seq x y z
N MET A 1 -1.07 10.67 -35.40
CA MET A 1 -0.21 11.68 -34.73
C MET A 1 -0.94 12.53 -33.68
N PHE A 2 -2.03 13.27 -33.98
CA PHE A 2 -2.75 14.08 -32.95
C PHE A 2 -3.40 13.25 -31.83
N MET A 3 -4.09 12.15 -32.16
CA MET A 3 -4.68 11.25 -31.14
C MET A 3 -3.63 10.49 -30.31
N GLU A 4 -2.47 10.22 -30.90
CA GLU A 4 -1.34 9.55 -30.24
C GLU A 4 -0.68 10.48 -29.21
N ASN A 5 -0.58 11.77 -29.54
CA ASN A 5 -0.09 12.81 -28.64
C ASN A 5 -1.07 13.10 -27.49
N ALA A 6 -2.39 12.99 -27.73
CA ALA A 6 -3.41 13.10 -26.70
C ALA A 6 -3.36 11.94 -25.68
N LYS A 7 -3.21 10.70 -26.16
CA LYS A 7 -3.03 9.53 -25.29
C LYS A 7 -1.75 9.60 -24.46
N GLY A 8 -0.66 10.13 -25.02
CA GLY A 8 0.60 10.36 -24.30
C GLY A 8 0.45 11.31 -23.11
N LYS A 9 -0.27 12.43 -23.30
CA LYS A 9 -0.58 13.38 -22.22
C LYS A 9 -1.42 12.73 -21.12
N ILE A 10 -2.47 12.00 -21.48
CA ILE A 10 -3.32 11.29 -20.50
C ILE A 10 -2.50 10.31 -19.66
N LYS A 11 -1.58 9.55 -20.27
CA LYS A 11 -0.66 8.65 -19.56
C LYS A 11 0.16 9.40 -18.52
N LEU A 12 0.77 10.53 -18.88
CA LEU A 12 1.54 11.36 -17.94
C LEU A 12 0.69 11.88 -16.77
N GLY A 13 -0.55 12.29 -17.02
CA GLY A 13 -1.48 12.68 -15.96
C GLY A 13 -1.80 11.54 -14.99
N ILE A 14 -2.07 10.34 -15.52
CA ILE A 14 -2.33 9.13 -14.72
C ILE A 14 -1.11 8.76 -13.86
N TYR A 15 0.09 8.79 -14.45
CA TYR A 15 1.33 8.48 -13.74
C TYR A 15 1.65 9.51 -12.66
N GLY A 16 1.32 10.79 -12.90
CA GLY A 16 1.35 11.85 -11.90
C GLY A 16 0.46 11.54 -10.69
N ILE A 17 -0.77 11.05 -10.90
CA ILE A 17 -1.65 10.60 -9.80
C ILE A 17 -1.03 9.38 -9.09
N GLY A 18 -0.45 8.46 -9.85
CA GLY A 18 0.24 7.27 -9.35
C GLY A 18 1.26 7.58 -8.27
N LEU A 19 2.09 8.62 -8.46
CA LEU A 19 3.10 9.06 -7.49
C LEU A 19 2.54 9.32 -6.07
N LEU A 20 1.25 9.62 -5.94
CA LEU A 20 0.63 9.97 -4.66
C LEU A 20 -0.04 8.79 -3.94
N MET A 21 -0.35 7.70 -4.65
CA MET A 21 -1.20 6.62 -4.09
C MET A 21 -0.58 5.88 -2.90
N MET A 22 0.74 5.96 -2.73
CA MET A 22 1.48 5.40 -1.59
C MET A 22 1.91 6.44 -0.55
N GLY A 23 1.34 7.66 -0.59
CA GLY A 23 1.75 8.76 0.28
C GLY A 23 1.63 8.49 1.78
N VAL A 24 0.82 7.51 2.21
CA VAL A 24 0.76 7.10 3.62
C VAL A 24 2.13 6.69 4.15
N ILE A 25 2.89 5.94 3.36
CA ILE A 25 4.17 5.35 3.77
C ILE A 25 5.26 6.42 3.81
N GLY A 26 5.09 7.59 3.18
CA GLY A 26 6.12 8.63 3.07
C GLY A 26 6.76 9.08 4.40
N ILE A 27 6.06 8.93 5.53
CA ILE A 27 6.55 9.30 6.87
C ILE A 27 7.07 8.11 7.69
N SER A 28 7.02 6.88 7.15
CA SER A 28 7.32 5.63 7.88
C SER A 28 8.75 5.57 8.41
N SER A 29 9.70 6.14 7.67
CA SER A 29 11.11 6.22 8.04
C SER A 29 11.36 7.01 9.32
N SER A 30 10.42 7.87 9.70
CA SER A 30 10.60 8.92 10.70
C SER A 30 9.68 8.76 11.91
N LEU A 31 8.94 7.65 12.00
CA LEU A 31 7.97 7.42 13.09
C LEU A 31 8.62 7.47 14.47
N SER A 32 9.83 6.89 14.63
CA SER A 32 10.53 6.94 15.93
C SER A 32 10.91 8.37 16.33
N THR A 33 11.39 9.18 15.38
CA THR A 33 11.74 10.59 15.61
C THR A 33 10.51 11.44 15.93
N ILE A 34 9.38 11.21 15.27
CA ILE A 34 8.11 11.86 15.60
C ILE A 34 7.68 11.45 17.01
N GLY A 35 7.74 10.15 17.34
CA GLY A 35 7.39 9.63 18.67
C GLY A 35 8.20 10.26 19.79
N ALA A 36 9.50 10.48 19.57
CA ALA A 36 10.37 11.16 20.55
C ALA A 36 9.94 12.61 20.87
N LYS A 37 9.15 13.27 20.01
CA LYS A 37 8.60 14.62 20.26
C LYS A 37 7.25 14.62 20.96
N PHE A 38 6.59 13.46 21.04
CA PHE A 38 5.30 13.30 21.71
C PHE A 38 5.41 12.17 22.76
N PRO A 39 6.16 12.39 23.87
CA PRO A 39 6.43 11.35 24.86
C PRO A 39 5.17 10.84 25.57
N GLU A 40 4.09 11.63 25.59
CA GLU A 40 2.79 11.25 26.14
C GLU A 40 2.02 10.29 25.23
N ALA A 41 2.37 10.22 23.94
CA ALA A 41 1.71 9.36 22.96
C ALA A 41 2.35 7.97 22.95
N SER A 42 1.53 6.92 23.04
CA SER A 42 2.01 5.54 22.92
C SER A 42 2.54 5.24 21.51
N GLN A 43 3.39 4.22 21.37
CA GLN A 43 3.89 3.79 20.05
C GLN A 43 2.74 3.47 19.06
N THR A 44 1.70 2.79 19.52
CA THR A 44 0.48 2.53 18.73
C THR A 44 -0.16 3.84 18.25
N MET A 45 -0.19 4.86 19.10
CA MET A 45 -0.71 6.17 18.74
C MET A 45 0.13 6.83 17.64
N ILE A 46 1.46 6.78 17.73
CA ILE A 46 2.35 7.29 16.66
C ILE A 46 2.15 6.51 15.35
N GLN A 47 2.01 5.19 15.42
CA GLN A 47 1.76 4.35 14.24
C GLN A 47 0.40 4.65 13.58
N ASN A 48 -0.57 5.22 14.31
CA ASN A 48 -1.84 5.68 13.74
C ASN A 48 -1.68 6.79 12.70
N LEU A 49 -0.54 7.50 12.67
CA LEU A 49 -0.22 8.43 11.59
C LEU A 49 -0.19 7.74 10.21
N ILE A 50 0.05 6.43 10.17
CA ILE A 50 -0.02 5.58 8.97
C ILE A 50 -1.35 4.83 8.92
N SER A 51 -1.78 4.22 10.03
CA SER A 51 -2.95 3.33 10.03
C SER A 51 -4.30 4.05 9.84
N ILE A 52 -4.51 5.25 10.39
CA ILE A 52 -5.77 6.00 10.21
C ILE A 52 -6.05 6.33 8.73
N PRO A 53 -5.08 6.86 7.95
CA PRO A 53 -5.28 7.02 6.51
C PRO A 53 -5.82 5.75 5.82
N CYS A 54 -5.30 4.57 6.17
CA CYS A 54 -5.72 3.30 5.56
C CYS A 54 -7.22 3.01 5.76
N ILE A 55 -7.76 3.23 6.97
CA ILE A 55 -9.19 3.00 7.20
C ILE A 55 -10.07 4.06 6.54
N VAL A 56 -9.58 5.31 6.41
CA VAL A 56 -10.32 6.40 5.74
C VAL A 56 -10.38 6.20 4.22
N ILE A 57 -9.39 5.54 3.61
CA ILE A 57 -9.39 5.21 2.18
C ILE A 57 -10.62 4.38 1.80
N ILE A 58 -11.05 3.43 2.66
CA ILE A 58 -12.16 2.51 2.38
C ILE A 58 -13.48 3.24 2.06
N PRO A 59 -14.08 4.03 2.98
CA PRO A 59 -15.33 4.74 2.67
C PRO A 59 -15.15 5.78 1.56
N THR A 60 -13.96 6.39 1.46
CA THR A 60 -13.66 7.35 0.39
C THR A 60 -13.78 6.70 -0.98
N THR A 61 -13.24 5.49 -1.17
CA THR A 61 -13.30 4.81 -2.47
C THR A 61 -14.74 4.55 -2.91
N ILE A 62 -15.63 4.21 -1.98
CA ILE A 62 -17.06 3.96 -2.23
C ILE A 62 -17.76 5.26 -2.63
N VAL A 63 -17.53 6.35 -1.90
CA VAL A 63 -18.13 7.66 -2.16
C VAL A 63 -17.70 8.20 -3.53
N VAL A 64 -16.40 8.12 -3.83
CA VAL A 64 -15.82 8.59 -5.09
C VAL A 64 -16.34 7.79 -6.28
N GLY A 65 -16.53 6.48 -6.12
CA GLY A 65 -17.18 5.62 -7.13
C GLY A 65 -18.52 6.17 -7.61
N LYS A 66 -19.37 6.64 -6.68
CA LYS A 66 -20.65 7.29 -7.01
C LYS A 66 -20.45 8.68 -7.59
N LEU A 67 -19.52 9.46 -7.05
CA LEU A 67 -19.28 10.84 -7.48
C LEU A 67 -18.79 10.92 -8.94
N MET A 68 -18.05 9.92 -9.41
CA MET A 68 -17.61 9.82 -10.81
C MET A 68 -18.74 9.67 -11.83
N GLN A 69 -19.97 9.34 -11.39
CA GLN A 69 -21.13 9.28 -12.27
C GLN A 69 -21.71 10.67 -12.57
N THR A 70 -21.44 11.66 -11.71
CA THR A 70 -22.03 13.02 -11.81
C THR A 70 -20.99 14.11 -12.03
N ILE A 71 -19.75 13.92 -11.54
CA ILE A 71 -18.66 14.88 -11.68
C ILE A 71 -17.57 14.30 -12.58
N SER A 72 -16.92 15.15 -13.40
CA SER A 72 -15.82 14.72 -14.26
C SER A 72 -14.63 14.20 -13.45
N LYS A 73 -14.02 13.12 -13.95
CA LYS A 73 -12.86 12.46 -13.32
C LYS A 73 -11.69 13.43 -13.09
N LYS A 74 -11.47 14.38 -14.01
CA LYS A 74 -10.46 15.43 -13.83
C LYS A 74 -10.70 16.27 -12.58
N ASN A 75 -11.93 16.77 -12.39
CA ASN A 75 -12.25 17.65 -11.27
C ASN A 75 -12.14 16.91 -9.94
N ILE A 76 -12.59 15.65 -9.90
CA ILE A 76 -12.44 14.79 -8.72
C ILE A 76 -10.95 14.54 -8.43
N ALA A 77 -10.12 14.24 -9.45
CA ALA A 77 -8.67 14.08 -9.27
C ALA A 77 -8.02 15.35 -8.70
N LEU A 78 -8.32 16.53 -9.25
CA LEU A 78 -7.76 17.79 -8.76
C LEU A 78 -8.16 18.06 -7.30
N ALA A 79 -9.42 17.84 -6.94
CA ALA A 79 -9.88 17.96 -5.56
C ALA A 79 -9.15 16.97 -4.64
N GLY A 80 -9.00 15.71 -5.05
CA GLY A 80 -8.26 14.69 -4.31
C GLY A 80 -6.80 15.04 -4.09
N ILE A 81 -6.13 15.59 -5.10
CA ILE A 81 -4.73 16.03 -5.00
C ILE A 81 -4.59 17.23 -4.04
N ILE A 82 -5.54 18.17 -4.06
CA ILE A 82 -5.55 19.30 -3.12
C ILE A 82 -5.77 18.81 -1.69
N ILE A 83 -6.74 17.90 -1.48
CA ILE A 83 -7.00 17.27 -0.18
C ILE A 83 -5.76 16.51 0.31
N PHE A 84 -5.08 15.77 -0.57
CA PHE A 84 -3.83 15.10 -0.28
C PHE A 84 -2.74 16.09 0.15
N LEU A 85 -2.57 17.18 -0.60
CA LEU A 85 -1.55 18.20 -0.32
C LEU A 85 -1.78 18.84 1.05
N ILE A 86 -3.03 19.22 1.36
CA ILE A 86 -3.39 19.82 2.65
C ILE A 86 -3.19 18.81 3.78
N GLY A 87 -3.77 17.61 3.70
CA GLY A 87 -3.67 16.61 4.75
C GLY A 87 -2.24 16.07 4.96
N GLY A 88 -1.42 16.10 3.91
CA GLY A 88 -0.04 15.63 3.94
C GLY A 88 0.98 16.67 4.42
N ALA A 89 0.89 17.91 3.95
CA ALA A 89 1.88 18.94 4.21
C ALA A 89 1.54 19.87 5.40
N ALA A 90 0.25 20.11 5.68
CA ALA A 90 -0.16 20.96 6.81
C ALA A 90 0.37 20.48 8.19
N PRO A 91 0.51 19.17 8.47
CA PRO A 91 1.13 18.70 9.70
C PRO A 91 2.54 19.24 9.98
N ALA A 92 3.27 19.69 8.95
CA ALA A 92 4.58 20.31 9.14
C ALA A 92 4.52 21.57 10.02
N PHE A 93 3.37 22.24 10.09
CA PHE A 93 3.19 23.49 10.85
C PHE A 93 2.45 23.27 12.18
N MET A 94 2.12 22.02 12.52
CA MET A 94 1.28 21.71 13.67
C MET A 94 2.11 21.25 14.87
N THR A 95 1.68 21.65 16.06
CA THR A 95 2.31 21.26 17.34
C THR A 95 1.49 20.26 18.12
N SER A 96 0.18 20.17 17.87
CA SER A 96 -0.73 19.22 18.54
C SER A 96 -0.78 17.89 17.79
N PHE A 97 -0.47 16.79 18.49
CA PHE A 97 -0.53 15.43 17.95
C PHE A 97 -1.92 15.08 17.38
N THR A 98 -2.99 15.42 18.11
CA THR A 98 -4.37 15.17 17.67
C THR A 98 -4.67 15.90 16.36
N THR A 99 -4.21 17.13 16.21
CA THR A 99 -4.44 17.92 14.98
C THR A 99 -3.68 17.31 13.80
N ILE A 100 -2.45 16.87 14.03
CA ILE A 100 -1.67 16.10 13.04
C ILE A 100 -2.46 14.85 12.63
N LEU A 101 -2.99 14.10 13.59
CA LEU A 101 -3.74 12.88 13.34
C LEU A 101 -5.01 13.11 12.51
N VAL A 102 -5.74 14.20 12.77
CA VAL A 102 -6.90 14.60 11.95
C VAL A 102 -6.49 14.89 10.51
N MET A 103 -5.39 15.62 10.30
CA MET A 103 -4.85 15.88 8.96
C MET A 103 -4.41 14.59 8.25
N ARG A 104 -3.92 13.58 8.99
CA ARG A 104 -3.66 12.25 8.43
C ARG A 104 -4.93 11.56 7.94
N GLY A 105 -6.04 11.71 8.65
CA GLY A 105 -7.35 11.29 8.15
C GLY A 105 -7.71 11.97 6.82
N ILE A 106 -7.52 13.29 6.72
CA ILE A 106 -7.73 14.07 5.49
C ILE A 106 -6.83 13.57 4.35
N LEU A 107 -5.57 13.24 4.63
CA LEU A 107 -4.68 12.63 3.64
C LEU A 107 -5.25 11.31 3.11
N GLY A 108 -5.80 10.46 3.98
CA GLY A 108 -6.45 9.21 3.58
C GLY A 108 -7.58 9.43 2.55
N VAL A 109 -8.35 10.51 2.69
CA VAL A 109 -9.36 10.91 1.70
C VAL A 109 -8.69 11.25 0.36
N GLY A 110 -7.65 12.06 0.36
CA GLY A 110 -6.91 12.42 -0.86
C GLY A 110 -6.36 11.19 -1.60
N ILE A 111 -5.78 10.25 -0.86
CA ILE A 111 -5.24 9.00 -1.41
C ILE A 111 -6.36 8.13 -1.99
N GLY A 112 -7.46 7.93 -1.26
CA GLY A 112 -8.59 7.13 -1.73
C GLY A 112 -9.20 7.68 -3.03
N ILE A 113 -9.31 9.02 -3.15
CA ILE A 113 -9.73 9.68 -4.39
C ILE A 113 -8.76 9.37 -5.54
N CYS A 114 -7.46 9.59 -5.33
CA CYS A 114 -6.43 9.35 -6.33
C CYS A 114 -6.41 7.90 -6.82
N GLN A 115 -6.60 6.93 -5.93
CA GLN A 115 -6.59 5.50 -6.28
C GLN A 115 -7.75 5.12 -7.21
N VAL A 116 -8.96 5.56 -6.87
CA VAL A 116 -10.17 5.24 -7.63
C VAL A 116 -10.16 5.96 -8.99
N VAL A 117 -9.83 7.26 -9.00
CA VAL A 117 -9.91 8.06 -10.21
C VAL A 117 -8.83 7.67 -11.22
N SER A 118 -7.60 7.39 -10.79
CA SER A 118 -6.53 6.96 -11.71
C SER A 118 -6.90 5.66 -12.43
N THR A 119 -7.38 4.66 -11.70
CA THR A 119 -7.84 3.38 -12.25
C THR A 119 -9.00 3.56 -13.23
N ALA A 120 -9.96 4.43 -12.91
CA ALA A 120 -11.09 4.72 -13.78
C ALA A 120 -10.67 5.43 -15.08
N ILE A 121 -9.77 6.41 -15.01
CA ILE A 121 -9.23 7.08 -16.22
C ILE A 121 -8.51 6.07 -17.11
N VAL A 122 -7.77 5.10 -16.54
CA VAL A 122 -7.14 4.03 -17.32
C VAL A 122 -8.18 3.18 -18.05
N ALA A 123 -9.24 2.77 -17.36
CA ALA A 123 -10.30 1.92 -17.92
C ALA A 123 -11.07 2.61 -19.05
N ASP A 124 -11.31 3.92 -18.96
CA ASP A 124 -12.05 4.66 -19.99
C ASP A 124 -11.24 4.94 -21.26
N ASN A 125 -9.91 5.07 -21.14
CA ASN A 125 -9.08 5.59 -22.24
C ASN A 125 -8.25 4.51 -22.95
N PHE A 126 -8.11 3.32 -22.35
CA PHE A 126 -7.26 2.25 -22.84
C PHE A 126 -7.94 0.90 -22.76
N SER A 127 -7.69 0.03 -23.74
CA SER A 127 -8.24 -1.33 -23.80
C SER A 127 -7.16 -2.35 -24.16
N GLY A 128 -7.42 -3.63 -23.84
CA GLY A 128 -6.56 -4.76 -24.20
C GLY A 128 -5.13 -4.63 -23.66
N VAL A 129 -4.15 -4.90 -24.51
CA VAL A 129 -2.71 -4.88 -24.15
C VAL A 129 -2.24 -3.48 -23.72
N GLU A 130 -2.78 -2.42 -24.32
CA GLU A 130 -2.42 -1.05 -23.96
C GLU A 130 -2.85 -0.72 -22.52
N GLN A 131 -4.05 -1.15 -22.11
CA GLN A 131 -4.56 -0.96 -20.75
C GLN A 131 -3.68 -1.66 -19.71
N GLN A 132 -3.25 -2.90 -20.00
CA GLN A 132 -2.35 -3.66 -19.13
C GLN A 132 -0.99 -2.97 -18.98
N LYS A 133 -0.44 -2.43 -20.08
CA LYS A 133 0.82 -1.69 -20.06
C LYS A 133 0.72 -0.41 -19.22
N VAL A 134 -0.37 0.36 -19.40
CA VAL A 134 -0.61 1.59 -18.63
C VAL A 134 -0.84 1.28 -17.15
N GLN A 135 -1.57 0.21 -16.81
CA GLN A 135 -1.71 -0.24 -15.43
C GLN A 135 -0.36 -0.62 -14.80
N GLY A 136 0.48 -1.35 -15.53
CA GLY A 136 1.82 -1.69 -15.08
C GLY A 136 2.69 -0.45 -14.80
N THR A 137 2.66 0.55 -15.69
CA THR A 137 3.39 1.81 -15.48
C THR A 137 2.80 2.67 -14.36
N LEU A 138 1.47 2.66 -14.19
CA LEU A 138 0.80 3.29 -13.06
C LEU A 138 1.31 2.69 -11.74
N GLN A 139 1.33 1.36 -11.60
CA GLN A 139 1.89 0.68 -10.43
C GLN A 139 3.37 1.04 -10.20
N ALA A 140 4.19 1.11 -11.26
CA ALA A 140 5.58 1.53 -11.14
C ALA A 140 5.71 2.98 -10.64
N SER A 141 4.82 3.88 -11.07
CA SER A 141 4.77 5.26 -10.61
C SER A 141 4.39 5.35 -9.13
N GLN A 142 3.51 4.48 -8.63
CA GLN A 142 3.20 4.41 -7.20
C GLN A 142 4.42 4.03 -6.37
N MET A 143 5.18 3.02 -6.81
CA MET A 143 6.42 2.61 -6.14
C MET A 143 7.48 3.72 -6.17
N ALA A 144 7.62 4.41 -7.31
CA ALA A 144 8.53 5.55 -7.44
C ALA A 144 8.15 6.68 -6.47
N GLY A 145 6.87 7.02 -6.38
CA GLY A 145 6.37 8.01 -5.44
C GLY A 145 6.63 7.63 -3.98
N ALA A 146 6.38 6.37 -3.62
CA ALA A 146 6.69 5.83 -2.30
C ALA A 146 8.19 5.97 -1.97
N ALA A 147 9.06 5.53 -2.89
CA ALA A 147 10.50 5.58 -2.70
C ALA A 147 11.01 7.02 -2.54
N ILE A 148 10.55 7.95 -3.40
CA ILE A 148 10.89 9.37 -3.31
C ILE A 148 10.48 9.95 -1.96
N MET A 149 9.22 9.75 -1.54
CA MET A 149 8.72 10.32 -0.30
C MET A 149 9.43 9.74 0.92
N VAL A 150 9.66 8.43 0.97
CA VAL A 150 10.27 7.79 2.14
C VAL A 150 11.75 8.14 2.27
N PHE A 151 12.47 8.14 1.14
CA PHE A 151 13.88 8.54 1.10
C PHE A 151 14.03 10.01 1.48
N ALA A 152 13.31 10.91 0.82
CA ALA A 152 13.34 12.33 1.14
C ALA A 152 12.86 12.60 2.58
N GLY A 153 11.85 11.87 3.05
CA GLY A 153 11.33 11.99 4.40
C GLY A 153 12.36 11.65 5.47
N GLY A 154 13.14 10.60 5.27
CA GLY A 154 14.22 10.24 6.19
C GLY A 154 15.26 11.35 6.37
N TRP A 155 15.70 11.96 5.27
CA TRP A 155 16.64 13.09 5.28
C TRP A 155 16.03 14.38 5.84
N LEU A 156 14.79 14.70 5.46
CA LEU A 156 14.10 15.92 5.94
C LEU A 156 13.92 15.90 7.46
N THR A 157 13.64 14.74 8.03
CA THR A 157 13.50 14.54 9.48
C THR A 157 14.76 14.86 10.27
N GLU A 158 15.95 14.60 9.69
CA GLU A 158 17.23 14.92 10.33
C GLU A 158 17.46 16.43 10.46
N VAL A 159 16.93 17.22 9.52
CA VAL A 159 16.96 18.69 9.62
C VAL A 159 15.99 19.16 10.71
N ARG A 160 14.72 18.77 10.62
CA ARG A 160 13.70 18.99 11.65
C ARG A 160 12.64 17.88 11.60
N TRP A 161 12.21 17.41 12.76
CA TRP A 161 11.28 16.28 12.88
C TRP A 161 9.97 16.43 12.08
N ASN A 162 9.45 17.65 11.95
CA ASN A 162 8.21 17.96 11.26
C ASN A 162 8.39 18.17 9.75
N TYR A 163 9.62 18.26 9.25
CA TYR A 163 9.86 18.48 7.82
C TYR A 163 9.56 17.24 6.97
N VAL A 164 9.48 16.05 7.58
CA VAL A 164 9.02 14.82 6.92
C VAL A 164 7.69 15.00 6.21
N PHE A 165 6.80 15.87 6.70
CA PHE A 165 5.50 16.09 6.11
C PHE A 165 5.57 16.84 4.77
N PHE A 166 6.65 17.58 4.49
CA PHE A 166 6.84 18.27 3.21
C PHE A 166 7.08 17.32 2.03
N VAL A 167 7.30 16.03 2.25
CA VAL A 167 7.35 15.03 1.16
C VAL A 167 6.05 14.99 0.34
N HIS A 168 4.93 15.37 0.96
CA HIS A 168 3.63 15.43 0.29
C HIS A 168 3.50 16.63 -0.66
N LEU A 169 4.45 17.59 -0.66
CA LEU A 169 4.51 18.66 -1.67
C LEU A 169 4.75 18.10 -3.09
N LEU A 170 5.16 16.84 -3.23
CA LEU A 170 5.18 16.12 -4.51
C LEU A 170 3.82 16.19 -5.23
N ALA A 171 2.72 16.34 -4.48
CA ALA A 171 1.39 16.53 -5.03
C ALA A 171 1.23 17.78 -5.90
N ILE A 172 2.08 18.80 -5.75
CA ILE A 172 2.08 19.99 -6.63
C ILE A 172 2.43 19.58 -8.07
N ILE A 173 3.40 18.67 -8.24
CA ILE A 173 3.78 18.17 -9.57
C ILE A 173 2.60 17.41 -10.19
N SER A 174 1.99 16.51 -9.42
CA SER A 174 0.79 15.78 -9.84
C SER A 174 -0.38 16.71 -10.17
N LEU A 175 -0.56 17.79 -9.40
CA LEU A 175 -1.61 18.78 -9.62
C LEU A 175 -1.43 19.47 -10.98
N ILE A 176 -0.21 19.90 -11.30
CA ILE A 176 0.13 20.55 -12.58
C ILE A 176 -0.07 19.55 -13.73
N LEU A 177 0.40 18.31 -13.59
CA LEU A 177 0.25 17.27 -14.61
C LEU A 177 -1.23 16.96 -14.88
N VAL A 178 -2.05 16.81 -13.84
CA VAL A 178 -3.48 16.53 -14.02
C VAL A 178 -4.23 17.73 -14.58
N ALA A 179 -3.92 18.95 -14.12
CA ALA A 179 -4.54 20.17 -14.62
C ALA A 179 -4.29 20.39 -16.12
N THR A 180 -3.09 20.08 -16.60
CA THR A 180 -2.68 20.34 -17.98
C THR A 180 -2.89 19.16 -18.93
N MET A 181 -2.74 17.92 -18.45
CA MET A 181 -2.65 16.73 -19.31
C MET A 181 -3.91 15.84 -19.30
N VAL A 182 -4.75 15.92 -18.26
CA VAL A 182 -6.00 15.15 -18.21
C VAL A 182 -7.14 15.97 -18.83
N PRO A 183 -7.86 15.44 -19.84
CA PRO A 183 -8.98 16.13 -20.46
C PRO A 183 -10.18 16.19 -19.50
N ASN A 184 -10.93 17.30 -19.56
CA ASN A 184 -12.16 17.45 -18.79
C ASN A 184 -13.34 16.84 -19.54
N THR A 185 -13.39 15.52 -19.60
CA THR A 185 -14.52 14.82 -20.23
C THR A 185 -15.70 14.79 -19.27
N LYS A 186 -16.87 15.23 -19.74
CA LYS A 186 -18.11 15.11 -18.97
C LYS A 186 -18.39 13.63 -18.71
N PRO A 187 -18.86 13.26 -17.51
CA PRO A 187 -19.26 11.89 -17.27
C PRO A 187 -20.36 11.52 -18.27
N GLU A 188 -20.11 10.46 -19.04
CA GLU A 188 -21.16 9.87 -19.87
C GLU A 188 -22.22 9.34 -18.90
N LYS A 189 -23.47 9.79 -19.05
CA LYS A 189 -24.56 9.28 -18.20
C LYS A 189 -24.60 7.78 -18.42
N MET A 190 -24.31 7.00 -17.37
CA MET A 190 -24.69 5.60 -17.38
C MET A 190 -26.21 5.57 -17.51
N THR A 191 -26.70 5.31 -18.73
CA THR A 191 -28.05 4.80 -18.92
C THR A 191 -28.09 3.47 -18.20
N THR A 192 -28.67 3.45 -17.00
CA THR A 192 -29.03 2.25 -16.26
C THR A 192 -30.15 1.52 -17.01
N THR A 193 -29.82 1.01 -18.20
CA THR A 193 -30.64 0.08 -18.98
C THR A 193 -29.98 -1.28 -18.88
N GLY A 194 -30.23 -1.95 -17.76
CA GLY A 194 -29.78 -3.30 -17.50
C GLY A 194 -30.17 -3.66 -16.08
N ASP A 195 -30.92 -4.76 -15.92
CA ASP A 195 -31.26 -5.31 -14.61
C ASP A 195 -30.02 -5.30 -13.72
N ALA A 196 -30.16 -4.83 -12.48
CA ALA A 196 -29.10 -4.87 -11.49
C ALA A 196 -28.75 -6.33 -11.22
N GLN A 197 -27.83 -6.89 -12.02
CA GLN A 197 -27.37 -8.25 -11.87
C GLN A 197 -26.70 -8.33 -10.50
N LYS A 198 -27.34 -9.06 -9.57
CA LYS A 198 -26.89 -9.15 -8.18
C LYS A 198 -25.50 -9.77 -8.17
N THR A 199 -24.51 -8.99 -7.77
CA THR A 199 -23.16 -9.48 -7.51
C THR A 199 -23.21 -10.57 -6.45
N LYS A 200 -22.75 -11.77 -6.77
CA LYS A 200 -22.70 -12.89 -5.83
C LYS A 200 -21.26 -13.13 -5.44
N LEU A 201 -20.92 -12.83 -4.19
CA LEU A 201 -19.63 -13.19 -3.62
C LEU A 201 -19.70 -14.65 -3.16
N THR A 202 -18.88 -15.52 -3.77
CA THR A 202 -18.75 -16.92 -3.36
C THR A 202 -18.11 -17.02 -1.97
N SER A 203 -18.40 -18.09 -1.22
CA SER A 203 -17.71 -18.42 0.05
C SER A 203 -16.18 -18.47 -0.09
N ALA A 204 -15.68 -18.91 -1.25
CA ALA A 204 -14.24 -18.88 -1.58
C ALA A 204 -13.66 -17.45 -1.59
N THR A 205 -14.44 -16.45 -2.00
CA THR A 205 -14.02 -15.03 -1.99
C THR A 205 -13.78 -14.56 -0.57
N TRP A 206 -14.67 -14.92 0.36
CA TRP A 206 -14.51 -14.58 1.78
C TRP A 206 -13.25 -15.21 2.38
N GLY A 207 -12.85 -16.40 1.92
CA GLY A 207 -11.56 -16.99 2.27
C GLY A 207 -10.38 -16.11 1.85
N TRP A 208 -10.40 -15.57 0.63
CA TRP A 208 -9.37 -14.64 0.16
C TRP A 208 -9.39 -13.28 0.86
N VAL A 209 -10.58 -12.78 1.22
CA VAL A 209 -10.75 -11.54 2.00
C VAL A 209 -10.08 -11.68 3.37
N ILE A 210 -10.37 -12.77 4.10
CA ILE A 210 -9.77 -13.04 5.41
C ILE A 210 -8.26 -13.24 5.27
N PHE A 211 -7.82 -13.97 4.25
CA PHE A 211 -6.40 -14.19 3.99
C PHE A 211 -5.65 -12.87 3.75
N MET A 212 -6.20 -12.00 2.90
CA MET A 212 -5.61 -10.70 2.60
C MET A 212 -5.55 -9.78 3.83
N PHE A 213 -6.60 -9.80 4.66
CA PHE A 213 -6.63 -9.08 5.93
C PHE A 213 -5.49 -9.51 6.87
N ILE A 214 -5.34 -10.82 7.10
CA ILE A 214 -4.29 -11.36 7.97
C ILE A 214 -2.89 -11.12 7.38
N LEU A 215 -2.73 -11.29 6.06
CA LEU A 215 -1.47 -11.02 5.38
C LEU A 215 -1.03 -9.56 5.56
N PHE A 216 -1.96 -8.60 5.43
CA PHE A 216 -1.62 -7.19 5.60
C PHE A 216 -1.46 -6.75 7.06
N ILE A 217 -2.01 -7.48 8.04
CA ILE A 217 -1.59 -7.31 9.43
C ILE A 217 -0.10 -7.64 9.58
N SER A 218 0.37 -8.73 8.97
CA SER A 218 1.79 -9.12 9.01
C SER A 218 2.65 -8.13 8.21
N VAL A 219 2.35 -7.89 6.93
CA VAL A 219 3.13 -7.00 6.04
C VAL A 219 3.27 -5.59 6.61
N GLN A 220 2.22 -5.07 7.25
CA GLN A 220 2.23 -3.72 7.80
C GLN A 220 3.24 -3.53 8.94
N VAL A 221 3.63 -4.60 9.65
CA VAL A 221 4.66 -4.56 10.72
C VAL A 221 5.94 -3.91 10.20
N TYR A 222 6.36 -4.28 8.99
CA TYR A 222 7.55 -3.70 8.36
C TYR A 222 7.43 -2.17 8.24
N SER A 223 6.28 -1.68 7.75
CA SER A 223 6.09 -0.25 7.51
C SER A 223 5.99 0.59 8.79
N ILE A 224 5.54 0.01 9.92
CA ILE A 224 5.27 0.79 11.14
C ILE A 224 6.29 0.56 12.26
N SER A 225 7.09 -0.51 12.19
CA SER A 225 8.01 -0.91 13.25
C SER A 225 9.49 -0.85 12.85
N LEU A 226 9.83 -0.75 11.56
CA LEU A 226 11.24 -0.70 11.12
C LEU A 226 12.00 0.48 11.73
N SER A 227 11.43 1.69 11.64
CA SER A 227 12.03 2.91 12.20
C SER A 227 12.29 2.79 13.71
N PHE A 228 11.33 2.23 14.46
CA PHE A 228 11.51 1.97 15.89
C PHE A 228 12.59 0.93 16.19
N LEU A 229 12.66 -0.16 15.43
CA LEU A 229 13.69 -1.19 15.60
C LEU A 229 15.10 -0.63 15.34
N VAL A 230 15.27 0.15 14.27
CA VAL A 230 16.55 0.78 13.92
C VAL A 230 17.01 1.73 15.02
N THR A 231 16.09 2.54 15.58
CA THR A 231 16.39 3.43 16.71
C THR A 231 16.67 2.66 18.01
N GLU A 232 15.85 1.66 18.36
CA GLU A 232 16.01 0.87 19.60
C GLU A 232 17.36 0.13 19.63
N LYS A 233 17.77 -0.44 18.50
CA LYS A 233 19.05 -1.15 18.38
C LYS A 233 20.23 -0.25 18.04
N ASN A 234 20.02 1.07 17.95
CA ASN A 234 21.05 2.04 17.55
C ASN A 234 21.77 1.65 16.24
N LEU A 235 21.01 1.14 15.26
CA LEU A 235 21.57 0.65 13.99
C LEU A 235 21.82 1.74 12.96
N GLY A 236 21.14 2.89 13.10
CA GLY A 236 21.17 3.97 12.12
C GLY A 236 20.14 5.06 12.39
N THR A 237 19.96 5.95 11.42
CA THR A 237 19.07 7.12 11.51
C THR A 237 17.71 6.89 10.81
N ALA A 238 16.88 7.94 10.79
CA ALA A 238 15.64 7.94 10.00
C ALA A 238 15.94 7.84 8.49
N ALA A 239 17.02 8.43 8.00
CA ALA A 239 17.46 8.30 6.61
C ALA A 239 17.77 6.85 6.25
N ASP A 240 18.46 6.13 7.13
CA ASP A 240 18.77 4.70 6.94
C ASP A 240 17.49 3.85 6.86
N SER A 241 16.54 4.09 7.76
CA SER A 241 15.23 3.43 7.73
C SER A 241 14.50 3.71 6.41
N GLY A 242 14.56 4.95 5.93
CA GLY A 242 13.98 5.34 4.65
C GLY A 242 14.63 4.65 3.44
N LEU A 243 15.96 4.50 3.49
CA LEU A 243 16.70 3.75 2.47
C LEU A 243 16.33 2.25 2.47
N GLY A 244 16.02 1.66 3.64
CA GLY A 244 15.46 0.30 3.73
C GLY A 244 14.13 0.16 2.98
N LEU A 245 13.23 1.12 3.12
CA LEU A 245 11.97 1.14 2.36
C LEU A 245 12.15 1.36 0.85
N ALA A 246 13.22 2.05 0.41
CA ALA A 246 13.58 2.09 -1.00
C ALA A 246 14.07 0.72 -1.50
N PHE A 247 14.84 -0.01 -0.70
CA PHE A 247 15.24 -1.39 -0.99
C PHE A 247 14.06 -2.37 -1.05
N PHE A 248 13.01 -2.15 -0.25
CA PHE A 248 11.74 -2.85 -0.38
C PHE A 248 11.14 -2.69 -1.79
N ALA A 249 11.16 -1.48 -2.36
CA ALA A 249 10.69 -1.27 -3.73
C ALA A 249 11.54 -2.03 -4.76
N ILE A 250 12.86 -2.05 -4.60
CA ILE A 250 13.78 -2.81 -5.47
C ILE A 250 13.45 -4.30 -5.44
N GLY A 251 13.27 -4.88 -4.25
CA GLY A 251 12.85 -6.28 -4.11
C GLY A 251 11.52 -6.58 -4.79
N GLY A 252 10.56 -5.65 -4.66
CA GLY A 252 9.26 -5.77 -5.33
C GLY A 252 9.37 -5.76 -6.86
N ILE A 253 10.19 -4.86 -7.42
CA ILE A 253 10.43 -4.80 -8.88
C ILE A 253 11.07 -6.10 -9.37
N ILE A 254 12.12 -6.59 -8.68
CA ILE A 254 12.81 -7.84 -9.03
C ILE A 254 11.84 -9.00 -9.08
N MET A 255 11.06 -9.22 -8.01
CA MET A 255 10.13 -10.34 -7.96
C MET A 255 8.94 -10.15 -8.91
N GLY A 256 8.46 -8.92 -9.12
CA GLY A 256 7.41 -8.63 -10.10
C GLY A 256 7.81 -9.07 -11.52
N LEU A 257 9.06 -8.80 -11.93
CA LEU A 257 9.60 -9.26 -13.22
C LEU A 257 9.75 -10.79 -13.28
N LEU A 258 10.11 -11.42 -12.16
CA LEU A 258 10.31 -12.87 -12.07
C LEU A 258 9.03 -13.67 -11.78
N TYR A 259 7.90 -12.99 -11.52
CA TYR A 259 6.65 -13.64 -11.09
C TYR A 259 6.16 -14.68 -12.10
N GLY A 260 6.26 -14.42 -13.40
CA GLY A 260 5.85 -15.37 -14.43
C GLY A 260 6.63 -16.68 -14.38
N SER A 261 7.93 -16.60 -14.11
CA SER A 261 8.80 -17.78 -13.93
C SER A 261 8.51 -18.50 -12.62
N LEU A 262 8.27 -17.74 -11.54
CA LEU A 262 7.87 -18.29 -10.24
C LEU A 262 6.54 -19.06 -10.37
N ALA A 263 5.51 -18.42 -10.93
CA ALA A 263 4.18 -19.00 -11.11
C ALA A 263 4.21 -20.27 -11.99
N LYS A 264 5.05 -20.31 -13.04
CA LYS A 264 5.24 -21.52 -13.85
C LYS A 264 5.87 -22.67 -13.04
N ARG A 265 6.88 -22.38 -12.21
CA ARG A 265 7.58 -23.39 -11.40
C ARG A 265 6.75 -23.89 -10.22
N THR A 266 6.07 -22.98 -9.50
CA THR A 266 5.36 -23.30 -8.26
C THR A 266 3.88 -23.59 -8.47
N LYS A 267 3.32 -23.29 -9.66
CA LYS A 267 1.89 -23.39 -9.97
C LYS A 267 1.05 -22.70 -8.88
N ASN A 268 0.11 -23.42 -8.27
CA ASN A 268 -0.78 -22.89 -7.22
C ASN A 268 -0.08 -22.58 -5.88
N CYS A 269 1.22 -22.88 -5.71
CA CYS A 269 1.97 -22.61 -4.49
C CYS A 269 2.68 -21.24 -4.47
N ALA A 270 2.49 -20.40 -5.49
CA ALA A 270 3.19 -19.10 -5.59
C ALA A 270 2.93 -18.18 -4.39
N VAL A 271 1.67 -18.12 -3.92
CA VAL A 271 1.27 -17.33 -2.73
C VAL A 271 1.99 -17.84 -1.48
N ALA A 272 2.14 -19.16 -1.35
CA ALA A 272 2.80 -19.77 -0.21
C ALA A 272 4.30 -19.46 -0.19
N VAL A 273 4.95 -19.43 -1.36
CA VAL A 273 6.36 -19.00 -1.48
C VAL A 273 6.52 -17.54 -1.08
N GLY A 274 5.60 -16.65 -1.49
CA GLY A 274 5.61 -15.26 -1.04
C GLY A 274 5.49 -15.12 0.48
N CYS A 275 4.58 -15.88 1.11
CA CYS A 275 4.45 -15.89 2.57
C CYS A 275 5.71 -16.44 3.26
N LEU A 276 6.32 -17.50 2.72
CA LEU A 276 7.56 -18.07 3.25
C LEU A 276 8.72 -17.07 3.16
N MET A 277 8.83 -16.34 2.05
CA MET A 277 9.83 -15.27 1.91
C MET A 277 9.60 -14.17 2.95
N LEU A 278 8.35 -13.86 3.29
CA LEU A 278 8.03 -12.89 4.35
C LEU A 278 8.51 -13.37 5.72
N VAL A 279 8.36 -14.66 6.03
CA VAL A 279 8.89 -15.26 7.26
C VAL A 279 10.41 -15.08 7.33
N VAL A 280 11.12 -15.46 6.27
CA VAL A 280 12.58 -15.33 6.21
C VAL A 280 12.98 -13.87 6.36
N ALA A 281 12.31 -12.95 5.67
CA ALA A 281 12.58 -11.53 5.74
C ALA A 281 12.46 -10.99 7.17
N TYR A 282 11.39 -11.35 7.88
CA TYR A 282 11.16 -10.85 9.23
C TYR A 282 12.09 -11.46 10.27
N VAL A 283 12.48 -12.73 10.11
CA VAL A 283 13.52 -13.34 10.94
C VAL A 283 14.85 -12.62 10.71
N VAL A 284 15.24 -12.35 9.46
CA VAL A 284 16.47 -11.62 9.13
C VAL A 284 16.46 -10.22 9.75
N ILE A 285 15.35 -9.47 9.66
CA ILE A 285 15.22 -8.14 10.26
C ILE A 285 15.25 -8.21 11.79
N ALA A 286 14.54 -9.15 12.40
CA ALA A 286 14.50 -9.31 13.84
C ALA A 286 15.90 -9.55 14.43
N PHE A 287 16.72 -10.39 13.79
CA PHE A 287 18.09 -10.68 14.23
C PHE A 287 19.16 -9.76 13.63
N ALA A 288 18.77 -8.67 12.97
CA ALA A 288 19.72 -7.73 12.40
C ALA A 288 20.57 -7.04 13.48
N ASN A 289 21.90 -7.10 13.31
CA ASN A 289 22.91 -6.41 14.13
C ASN A 289 23.62 -5.28 13.35
N SER A 290 23.23 -5.06 12.10
CA SER A 290 23.78 -4.04 11.22
C SER A 290 22.71 -3.58 10.25
N MET A 291 22.80 -2.33 9.81
CA MET A 291 21.87 -1.75 8.84
C MET A 291 21.84 -2.52 7.52
N ILE A 292 22.98 -3.10 7.10
CA ILE A 292 23.08 -3.91 5.88
C ILE A 292 22.14 -5.12 5.98
N VAL A 293 22.05 -5.77 7.14
CA VAL A 293 21.17 -6.92 7.37
C VAL A 293 19.70 -6.48 7.32
N CYS A 294 19.37 -5.30 7.86
CA CYS A 294 18.04 -4.71 7.73
C CYS A 294 17.68 -4.44 6.26
N HIS A 295 18.61 -3.93 5.45
CA HIS A 295 18.39 -3.68 4.03
C HIS A 295 18.16 -4.98 3.24
N ILE A 296 18.96 -6.02 3.50
CA ILE A 296 18.75 -7.36 2.89
C ILE A 296 17.34 -7.87 3.25
N GLY A 297 16.96 -7.78 4.52
CA GLY A 297 15.61 -8.12 4.96
C GLY A 297 14.53 -7.31 4.24
N SER A 298 14.75 -6.01 4.05
CA SER A 298 13.81 -5.10 3.37
C SER A 298 13.58 -5.49 1.91
N ILE A 299 14.63 -5.87 1.17
CA ILE A 299 14.52 -6.42 -0.19
C ILE A 299 13.66 -7.68 -0.18
N LEU A 300 13.89 -8.59 0.77
CA LEU A 300 13.11 -9.83 0.88
C LEU A 300 11.63 -9.56 1.18
N VAL A 301 11.29 -8.55 2.00
CA VAL A 301 9.89 -8.14 2.22
C VAL A 301 9.26 -7.67 0.91
N GLY A 302 9.98 -6.87 0.11
CA GLY A 302 9.53 -6.41 -1.21
C GLY A 302 9.23 -7.56 -2.16
N MET A 303 10.16 -8.52 -2.22
CA MET A 303 10.00 -9.74 -3.02
C MET A 303 8.79 -10.56 -2.53
N ALA A 304 8.64 -10.74 -1.22
CA ALA A 304 7.55 -11.49 -0.62
C ALA A 304 6.17 -10.93 -0.99
N VAL A 305 5.98 -9.62 -0.86
CA VAL A 305 4.71 -8.95 -1.20
C VAL A 305 4.39 -9.10 -2.69
N SER A 306 5.39 -8.93 -3.55
CA SER A 306 5.21 -9.02 -5.01
C SER A 306 5.03 -10.46 -5.51
N ALA A 307 5.50 -11.46 -4.77
CA ALA A 307 5.20 -12.87 -5.02
C ALA A 307 3.79 -13.27 -4.58
N ALA A 308 3.28 -12.71 -3.47
CA ALA A 308 1.98 -13.09 -2.92
C ALA A 308 0.80 -12.40 -3.61
N LEU A 309 0.88 -11.07 -3.83
CA LEU A 309 -0.25 -10.25 -4.27
C LEU A 309 -0.89 -10.68 -5.61
N PRO A 310 -0.12 -10.94 -6.69
CA PRO A 310 -0.73 -11.29 -7.96
C PRO A 310 -1.51 -12.62 -7.86
N GLY A 311 -1.00 -13.57 -7.10
CA GLY A 311 -1.67 -14.85 -6.87
C GLY A 311 -3.00 -14.70 -6.13
N ILE A 312 -3.08 -13.82 -5.14
CA ILE A 312 -4.32 -13.52 -4.41
C ILE A 312 -5.34 -12.90 -5.35
N PHE A 313 -4.96 -11.89 -6.13
CA PHE A 313 -5.89 -11.22 -7.06
C PHE A 313 -6.37 -12.15 -8.17
N ILE A 314 -5.49 -12.96 -8.75
CA ILE A 314 -5.85 -13.95 -9.78
C ILE A 314 -6.83 -14.99 -9.22
N ASN A 315 -6.53 -15.59 -8.05
CA ASN A 315 -7.42 -16.60 -7.46
C ASN A 315 -8.74 -16.01 -6.95
N THR A 316 -8.75 -14.75 -6.51
CA THR A 316 -9.97 -14.02 -6.16
C THR A 316 -10.85 -13.84 -7.40
N GLY A 317 -10.28 -13.34 -8.50
CA GLY A 317 -10.99 -13.14 -9.76
C GLY A 317 -11.56 -14.44 -10.35
N MET A 318 -10.84 -15.56 -10.22
CA MET A 318 -11.31 -16.88 -10.66
C MET A 318 -12.37 -17.52 -9.73
N SER A 319 -12.60 -16.98 -8.53
CA SER A 319 -13.54 -17.57 -7.55
C SER A 319 -15.00 -17.13 -7.77
N VAL A 320 -15.21 -16.18 -8.69
CA VAL A 320 -16.49 -15.58 -9.02
C VAL A 320 -16.64 -15.49 -10.54
N ASP A 321 -17.85 -15.20 -11.01
CA ASP A 321 -18.11 -14.89 -12.41
C ASP A 321 -17.41 -13.58 -12.83
N GLY A 322 -17.15 -13.42 -14.13
CA GLY A 322 -16.43 -12.27 -14.66
C GLY A 322 -17.08 -10.91 -14.36
N PHE A 323 -18.40 -10.87 -14.15
CA PHE A 323 -19.13 -9.66 -13.76
C PHE A 323 -18.88 -9.30 -12.29
N SER A 324 -18.86 -10.30 -11.39
CA SER A 324 -18.60 -10.12 -9.96
C SER A 324 -17.11 -9.95 -9.60
N ALA A 325 -16.17 -10.25 -10.51
CA ALA A 325 -14.73 -10.23 -10.27
C ALA A 325 -14.19 -8.86 -9.79
N GLY A 326 -14.67 -7.77 -10.38
CA GLY A 326 -14.27 -6.41 -9.98
C GLY A 326 -14.67 -6.09 -8.53
N MET A 327 -15.87 -6.50 -8.12
CA MET A 327 -16.35 -6.34 -6.75
C MET A 327 -15.54 -7.19 -5.78
N ALA A 328 -15.26 -8.45 -6.13
CA ALA A 328 -14.46 -9.36 -5.32
C ALA A 328 -13.05 -8.80 -5.04
N ILE A 329 -12.35 -8.30 -6.06
CA ILE A 329 -11.03 -7.66 -5.92
C ILE A 329 -11.11 -6.41 -5.04
N SER A 330 -12.19 -5.62 -5.18
CA SER A 330 -12.40 -4.41 -4.37
C SER A 330 -12.59 -4.74 -2.89
N VAL A 331 -13.39 -5.77 -2.57
CA VAL A 331 -13.59 -6.23 -1.18
C VAL A 331 -12.28 -6.76 -0.58
N VAL A 332 -11.48 -7.51 -1.35
CA VAL A 332 -10.14 -7.95 -0.93
C VAL A 332 -9.21 -6.76 -0.67
N THR A 333 -9.28 -5.71 -1.49
CA THR A 333 -8.47 -4.49 -1.30
C THR A 333 -8.93 -3.68 -0.06
N CYS A 334 -10.23 -3.69 0.24
CA CYS A 334 -10.74 -3.12 1.49
C CYS A 334 -10.20 -3.88 2.70
N ALA A 335 -10.17 -5.23 2.62
CA ALA A 335 -9.60 -6.08 3.66
C ALA A 335 -8.12 -5.83 3.89
N GLN A 336 -7.35 -5.60 2.80
CA GLN A 336 -5.97 -5.14 2.87
C GLN A 336 -5.85 -3.85 3.71
N ASN A 337 -6.60 -2.79 3.36
CA ASN A 337 -6.52 -1.50 4.05
C ASN A 337 -6.93 -1.62 5.52
N PHE A 338 -7.94 -2.44 5.80
CA PHE A 338 -8.38 -2.70 7.17
C PHE A 338 -7.32 -3.48 7.96
N GLY A 339 -6.62 -4.44 7.34
CA GLY A 339 -5.50 -5.16 7.96
C GLY A 339 -4.35 -4.22 8.34
N GLN A 340 -4.04 -3.25 7.47
CA GLN A 340 -3.05 -2.20 7.77
C GLN A 340 -3.46 -1.31 8.94
N PHE A 341 -4.76 -0.99 9.04
CA PHE A 341 -5.28 -0.24 10.17
C PHE A 341 -5.18 -1.04 11.49
N CYS A 342 -5.57 -2.31 11.47
CA CYS A 342 -5.59 -3.17 12.66
C CYS A 342 -4.21 -3.59 13.15
N CYS A 343 -3.19 -3.59 12.29
CA CYS A 343 -1.83 -4.03 12.61
C CYS A 343 -1.28 -3.49 13.96
N PRO A 344 -1.15 -2.17 14.20
CA PRO A 344 -0.60 -1.65 15.46
C PRO A 344 -1.45 -1.99 16.69
N TYR A 345 -2.76 -2.20 16.53
CA TYR A 345 -3.68 -2.55 17.62
C TYR A 345 -3.64 -4.04 17.98
N ILE A 346 -3.23 -4.89 17.05
CA ILE A 346 -3.11 -6.33 17.28
C ILE A 346 -1.67 -6.69 17.68
N ILE A 347 -0.69 -6.23 16.90
CA ILE A 347 0.70 -6.69 17.03
C ILE A 347 1.35 -6.10 18.28
N ASN A 348 1.21 -4.80 18.55
CA ASN A 348 1.93 -4.17 19.67
C ASN A 348 1.52 -4.70 21.05
N PRO A 349 0.22 -4.87 21.37
CA PRO A 349 -0.17 -5.41 22.68
C PRO A 349 0.29 -6.86 22.88
N ILE A 350 0.23 -7.69 21.83
CA ILE A 350 0.73 -9.07 21.87
C ILE A 350 2.26 -9.09 22.03
N ALA A 351 2.96 -8.21 21.31
CA ALA A 351 4.41 -8.07 21.45
C ALA A 351 4.80 -7.64 22.86
N ALA A 352 4.10 -6.67 23.43
CA ALA A 352 4.34 -6.17 24.78
C ALA A 352 4.08 -7.24 25.87
N SER A 353 3.00 -8.03 25.74
CA SER A 353 2.66 -9.07 26.71
C SER A 353 3.65 -10.24 26.70
N ILE A 354 4.08 -10.69 25.51
CA ILE A 354 5.06 -11.79 25.39
C ILE A 354 6.46 -11.37 25.83
N SER A 355 6.86 -10.13 25.51
CA SER A 355 8.19 -9.62 25.81
C SER A 355 8.40 -9.12 27.24
N GLY A 356 7.33 -9.04 28.05
CA GLY A 356 7.38 -8.34 29.34
C GLY A 356 7.79 -6.86 29.21
N GLY A 357 7.55 -6.26 28.04
CA GLY A 357 7.87 -4.86 27.73
C GLY A 357 9.31 -4.58 27.26
N ARG A 358 10.20 -5.57 27.16
CA ARG A 358 11.59 -5.39 26.68
C ARG A 358 11.78 -5.97 25.29
N GLY A 359 12.25 -5.19 24.31
CA GLY A 359 12.41 -5.70 22.94
C GLY A 359 11.08 -5.84 22.20
N VAL A 360 10.13 -4.93 22.45
CA VAL A 360 8.79 -4.96 21.84
C VAL A 360 8.89 -4.97 20.31
N ASN A 361 9.78 -4.15 19.73
CA ASN A 361 9.92 -4.08 18.27
C ASN A 361 10.49 -5.38 17.69
N PHE A 362 11.44 -6.02 18.38
CA PHE A 362 11.91 -7.37 18.01
C PHE A 362 10.74 -8.36 17.98
N MET A 363 9.92 -8.37 19.03
CA MET A 363 8.75 -9.26 19.09
C MET A 363 7.69 -8.93 18.04
N CYS A 364 7.50 -7.66 17.65
CA CYS A 364 6.60 -7.31 16.56
C CYS A 364 6.98 -8.04 15.26
N PHE A 365 8.27 -8.07 14.91
CA PHE A 365 8.75 -8.79 13.72
C PHE A 365 8.61 -10.32 13.87
N ILE A 366 8.89 -10.88 15.05
CA ILE A 366 8.69 -12.32 15.31
C ILE A 366 7.22 -12.72 15.20
N ILE A 367 6.30 -11.95 15.78
CA ILE A 367 4.86 -12.21 15.67
C ILE A 367 4.42 -12.09 14.21
N GLY A 368 4.88 -11.07 13.49
CA GLY A 368 4.65 -10.94 12.05
C GLY A 368 5.11 -12.19 11.28
N ALA A 369 6.27 -12.75 11.63
CA ALA A 369 6.83 -13.96 11.03
C ALA A 369 5.99 -15.20 11.37
N VAL A 370 5.52 -15.33 12.61
CA VAL A 370 4.63 -16.43 13.03
C VAL A 370 3.30 -16.38 12.27
N VAL A 371 2.70 -15.20 12.13
CA VAL A 371 1.48 -15.01 11.33
C VAL A 371 1.74 -15.40 9.87
N ALA A 372 2.84 -14.95 9.27
CA ALA A 372 3.22 -15.32 7.90
C ALA A 372 3.49 -16.82 7.74
N ALA A 373 4.07 -17.47 8.75
CA ALA A 373 4.33 -18.91 8.76
C ALA A 373 3.02 -19.72 8.80
N ALA A 374 2.06 -19.30 9.63
CA ALA A 374 0.73 -19.91 9.66
C ALA A 374 0.02 -19.80 8.30
N LEU A 375 0.07 -18.63 7.66
CA LEU A 375 -0.45 -18.42 6.31
C LEU A 375 0.27 -19.27 5.26
N THR A 376 1.58 -19.45 5.40
CA THR A 376 2.40 -20.29 4.52
C THR A 376 1.95 -21.74 4.58
N ILE A 377 1.76 -22.30 5.78
CA ILE A 377 1.30 -23.69 5.97
C ILE A 377 -0.09 -23.88 5.33
N LEU A 378 -1.01 -22.95 5.58
CA LEU A 378 -2.36 -22.99 4.99
C LEU A 378 -2.30 -22.98 3.45
N MET A 379 -1.49 -22.09 2.87
CA MET A 379 -1.39 -21.95 1.41
C MET A 379 -0.59 -23.07 0.74
N LEU A 380 0.40 -23.65 1.43
CA LEU A 380 1.10 -24.85 0.97
C LEU A 380 0.14 -26.04 0.93
N ALA A 381 -0.63 -26.27 2.00
CA ALA A 381 -1.61 -27.36 2.06
C ALA A 381 -2.65 -27.23 0.94
N TRP A 382 -3.17 -26.01 0.73
CA TRP A 382 -4.11 -25.72 -0.34
C TRP A 382 -3.49 -25.89 -1.74
N GLY A 383 -2.30 -25.30 -1.96
CA GLY A 383 -1.63 -25.30 -3.25
C GLY A 383 -1.18 -26.69 -3.70
N VAL A 384 -0.67 -27.52 -2.77
CA VAL A 384 -0.28 -28.92 -3.05
C VAL A 384 -1.51 -29.75 -3.39
N LYS A 385 -2.61 -29.61 -2.62
CA LYS A 385 -3.86 -30.33 -2.90
C LYS A 385 -4.41 -29.97 -4.28
N LYS A 386 -4.42 -28.68 -4.63
CA LYS A 386 -4.90 -28.20 -5.92
C LYS A 386 -4.01 -28.64 -7.08
N ASN A 387 -2.68 -28.68 -6.90
CA ASN A 387 -1.76 -29.19 -7.91
C ASN A 387 -1.91 -30.70 -8.15
N ARG A 388 -2.24 -31.49 -7.12
CA ARG A 388 -2.51 -32.94 -7.25
C ARG A 388 -3.82 -33.27 -7.96
N GLN A 389 -4.77 -32.34 -8.03
CA GLN A 389 -6.06 -32.53 -8.72
C GLN A 389 -5.99 -32.21 -10.23
N VAL A 390 -4.87 -31.65 -10.70
CA VAL A 390 -4.65 -31.24 -12.10
C VAL A 390 -3.71 -32.20 -12.83
N ILE A 391 -3.19 -33.22 -12.13
CA ILE A 391 -2.48 -34.39 -12.67
C ILE A 391 -3.48 -35.54 -12.65
#